data_AF-K0RR32-F1
#
_entry.id   AF-K0RR32-F1
#
_cell.length_a   1.000
_cell.length_b   1.000
_cell.length_c   1.000
_cell.angle_alpha   90.00
_cell.angle_beta   90.00
_cell.angle_gamma   90.00
#
_symmetry.space_group_name_H-M   'P 1'
#
loop_
_entity.id
_entity.type
_entity.pdbx_description
1 polymer ?
#
loop_
_entity_poly.entity_id
_entity_poly.type
_entity_poly.pdbx_seq_one_letter_code
_entity_poly.pdbx_strand_id
1 'polypeptide(L)'
;MILAAHADASYLSEPNARSRAGGHIFLSNDVQYPPNNGAILNIAQIIKNVMSSATEAELAALYIVARECVYIRLILSEMGHPQPKEHAFSSP
;
A
#
# COMPACT_ATOMS: atom_id res chain seq x y z
N MET A 1 4.12 17.52 2.72
CA MET A 1 3.11 16.42 2.67
C MET A 1 3.84 15.11 2.87
N ILE A 2 3.24 14.20 3.62
CA ILE A 2 3.78 12.89 3.96
C ILE A 2 3.11 11.82 3.10
N LEU A 3 3.89 10.90 2.56
CA LEU A 3 3.42 9.74 1.82
C LEU A 3 2.71 8.78 2.78
N ALA A 4 1.47 8.45 2.47
CA ALA A 4 0.65 7.49 3.18
C ALA A 4 0.13 6.42 2.21
N ALA A 5 -0.13 5.23 2.73
CA ALA A 5 -0.71 4.15 1.96
C ALA A 5 -1.62 3.28 2.81
N HIS A 6 -2.75 2.89 2.25
CA HIS A 6 -3.54 1.78 2.76
C HIS A 6 -3.29 0.56 1.88
N ALA A 7 -3.20 -0.61 2.49
CA ALA A 7 -3.08 -1.89 1.82
C ALA A 7 -4.09 -2.85 2.45
N ASP A 8 -4.69 -3.70 1.63
CA ASP A 8 -5.68 -4.68 2.07
C ASP A 8 -5.68 -5.86 1.09
N ALA A 9 -6.14 -7.03 1.53
CA ALA A 9 -6.26 -8.19 0.67
C ALA A 9 -7.62 -8.87 0.77
N SER A 10 -8.12 -9.29 -0.39
CA SER A 10 -9.24 -10.20 -0.46
C SER A 10 -8.72 -11.63 -0.62
N TYR A 11 -8.81 -12.42 0.46
CA TYR A 11 -8.31 -13.80 0.48
C TYR A 11 -9.24 -14.79 -0.22
N LEU A 12 -8.68 -15.63 -1.09
CA LEU A 12 -9.39 -16.75 -1.76
C LEU A 12 -10.68 -16.29 -2.48
N SER A 13 -10.68 -15.06 -3.00
CA SER A 13 -11.84 -14.46 -3.67
C SER A 13 -11.78 -14.56 -5.19
N GLU A 14 -10.65 -15.02 -5.74
CA GLU A 14 -10.42 -15.11 -7.18
C GLU A 14 -10.39 -16.58 -7.66
N PRO A 15 -10.67 -16.84 -8.96
CA PRO A 15 -10.57 -18.18 -9.53
C PRO A 15 -9.21 -18.83 -9.30
N ASN A 16 -9.23 -20.15 -9.13
CA ASN A 16 -8.08 -21.00 -8.77
C ASN A 16 -7.55 -20.73 -7.35
N ALA A 17 -8.46 -20.44 -6.40
CA ALA A 17 -8.14 -20.19 -5.00
C ALA A 17 -7.12 -19.04 -4.78
N ARG A 18 -7.12 -18.06 -5.67
CA ARG A 18 -6.20 -16.92 -5.59
C ARG A 18 -6.81 -15.78 -4.78
N SER A 19 -5.94 -14.87 -4.38
CA SER A 19 -6.30 -13.67 -3.63
C SER A 19 -6.13 -12.43 -4.50
N ARG A 20 -6.70 -11.30 -4.08
CA ARG A 20 -6.54 -9.99 -4.72
C ARG A 20 -5.89 -9.02 -3.75
N ALA A 21 -4.89 -8.27 -4.23
CA ALA A 21 -4.29 -7.16 -3.50
C ALA A 21 -5.00 -5.85 -3.86
N GLY A 22 -5.33 -5.09 -2.82
CA GLY A 22 -5.81 -3.71 -2.87
C GLY A 22 -4.78 -2.75 -2.29
N GLY A 23 -4.68 -1.56 -2.87
CA GLY A 23 -3.82 -0.51 -2.35
C GLY A 23 -4.28 0.88 -2.74
N HIS A 24 -4.09 1.83 -1.82
CA HIS A 24 -4.41 3.23 -2.04
C HIS A 24 -3.28 4.11 -1.51
N ILE A 25 -2.50 4.71 -2.41
CA ILE A 25 -1.32 5.51 -2.10
C ILE A 25 -1.65 6.99 -2.33
N PHE A 26 -1.37 7.84 -1.35
CA PHE A 26 -1.72 9.26 -1.37
C PHE A 26 -0.74 10.10 -0.55
N LEU A 27 -0.80 11.42 -0.73
CA LEU A 27 -0.08 12.37 0.11
C LEU A 27 -1.02 12.94 1.17
N SER A 28 -0.51 13.20 2.37
CA SER A 28 -1.33 13.74 3.45
C SER A 28 -0.54 14.60 4.45
N ASN A 29 -1.19 14.97 5.53
CA ASN A 29 -0.59 15.61 6.69
C ASN A 29 0.02 14.56 7.62
N ASP A 30 1.00 14.99 8.41
CA ASP A 30 1.60 14.20 9.48
C ASP A 30 0.64 14.14 10.68
N VAL A 31 -0.34 13.24 10.61
CA VAL A 31 -1.33 12.99 11.67
C VAL A 31 -1.64 11.49 11.73
N GLN A 32 -2.10 11.00 12.89
CA GLN A 32 -2.37 9.58 13.13
C GLN A 32 -3.32 8.94 12.09
N TYR A 33 -4.33 9.69 11.65
CA TYR A 33 -5.28 9.27 10.63
C TYR A 33 -5.18 10.25 9.46
N PRO A 34 -4.23 10.04 8.54
CA PRO A 34 -3.94 10.98 7.47
C PRO A 34 -5.18 11.15 6.56
N PRO A 35 -5.73 12.37 6.40
CA PRO A 35 -6.83 12.60 5.48
C PRO A 35 -6.41 12.33 4.03
N ASN A 36 -7.32 11.79 3.24
CA ASN A 36 -7.05 11.48 1.84
C ASN A 36 -7.03 12.76 0.98
N ASN A 37 -5.86 13.16 0.47
CA ASN A 37 -5.71 14.30 -0.43
C ASN A 37 -5.80 13.91 -1.93
N GLY A 38 -6.34 12.73 -2.23
CA GLY A 38 -6.42 12.16 -3.57
C GLY A 38 -5.36 11.11 -3.85
N ALA A 39 -5.72 10.14 -4.71
CA ALA A 39 -4.86 9.03 -5.08
C ALA A 39 -3.67 9.49 -5.95
N ILE A 40 -2.46 9.10 -5.58
CA ILE A 40 -1.32 9.04 -6.48
C ILE A 40 -1.42 7.76 -7.32
N LEU A 41 -1.67 6.63 -6.65
CA LEU A 41 -1.77 5.32 -7.26
C LEU A 41 -2.77 4.44 -6.51
N ASN A 42 -3.64 3.78 -7.27
CA ASN A 42 -4.49 2.71 -6.79
C ASN A 42 -3.98 1.37 -7.33
N ILE A 43 -3.93 0.36 -6.47
CA ILE A 43 -3.54 -1.00 -6.81
C ILE A 43 -4.76 -1.90 -6.69
N ALA A 44 -5.05 -2.64 -7.75
CA ALA A 44 -6.05 -3.68 -7.77
C ALA A 44 -5.55 -4.80 -8.69
N GLN A 45 -4.91 -5.83 -8.13
CA GLN A 45 -4.35 -6.92 -8.93
C GLN A 45 -4.51 -8.28 -8.27
N ILE A 46 -4.65 -9.32 -9.10
CA ILE A 46 -4.69 -10.71 -8.64
C ILE A 46 -3.28 -11.10 -8.18
N ILE A 47 -3.19 -11.62 -6.96
CA ILE A 47 -1.98 -12.24 -6.45
C ILE A 47 -1.82 -13.58 -7.18
N LYS A 48 -0.74 -13.71 -7.96
CA LYS A 48 -0.54 -14.87 -8.85
C LYS A 48 -0.38 -16.17 -8.08
N ASN A 49 0.28 -16.13 -6.93
CA ASN A 49 0.47 -17.26 -6.04
C ASN A 49 -0.78 -17.50 -5.21
N VAL A 50 -1.11 -18.78 -4.99
CA VAL A 50 -2.13 -19.17 -4.02
C VAL A 50 -1.55 -18.96 -2.63
N MET A 51 -2.22 -18.14 -1.83
CA MET A 51 -1.83 -17.86 -0.45
C MET A 51 -2.43 -18.93 0.46
N SER A 52 -1.71 -19.33 1.50
CA SER A 52 -2.14 -20.36 2.46
C SER A 52 -3.12 -19.84 3.51
N SER A 53 -3.22 -18.52 3.68
CA SER A 53 -4.08 -17.88 4.66
C SER A 53 -4.43 -16.44 4.26
N ALA A 54 -5.44 -15.87 4.94
CA ALA A 54 -5.75 -14.45 4.82
C ALA A 54 -4.58 -13.56 5.25
N THR A 55 -3.90 -13.91 6.33
CA THR A 55 -2.70 -13.18 6.80
C THR A 55 -1.59 -13.15 5.75
N GLU A 56 -1.36 -14.25 5.04
CA GLU A 56 -0.36 -14.28 3.97
C GLU A 56 -0.79 -13.42 2.77
N ALA A 57 -2.10 -13.39 2.46
CA ALA A 57 -2.63 -12.51 1.42
C ALA A 57 -2.49 -11.02 1.80
N GLU A 58 -2.77 -10.66 3.06
CA GLU A 58 -2.55 -9.31 3.59
C GLU A 58 -1.08 -8.91 3.49
N LEU A 59 -0.18 -9.80 3.91
CA LEU A 59 1.27 -9.57 3.81
C LEU A 59 1.72 -9.37 2.36
N ALA A 60 1.17 -10.14 1.43
CA ALA A 60 1.47 -10.00 0.01
C ALA A 60 0.95 -8.67 -0.55
N ALA A 61 -0.26 -8.24 -0.19
CA ALA A 61 -0.79 -6.93 -0.58
C ALA A 61 0.06 -5.79 0.01
N LEU A 62 0.40 -5.86 1.30
CA LEU A 62 1.28 -4.91 1.96
C LEU A 62 2.65 -4.81 1.25
N TYR A 63 3.26 -5.94 0.91
CA TYR A 63 4.53 -5.98 0.17
C TYR A 63 4.42 -5.29 -1.21
N ILE A 64 3.36 -5.58 -1.96
CA ILE A 64 3.11 -4.97 -3.27
C ILE A 64 2.97 -3.45 -3.14
N VAL A 65 2.16 -2.97 -2.20
CA VAL A 65 1.95 -1.54 -1.96
C VAL A 65 3.24 -0.86 -1.49
N ALA A 66 3.95 -1.46 -0.55
CA ALA A 66 5.20 -0.92 0.00
C ALA A 66 6.28 -0.74 -1.09
N ARG A 67 6.36 -1.67 -2.05
CA ARG A 67 7.28 -1.53 -3.19
C ARG A 67 7.01 -0.28 -4.02
N GLU A 68 5.74 -0.01 -4.33
CA GLU A 68 5.37 1.21 -5.06
C GLU A 68 5.65 2.47 -4.22
N CYS A 69 5.40 2.42 -2.91
CA CYS A 69 5.73 3.50 -1.99
C CYS A 69 7.23 3.83 -1.98
N VAL A 70 8.11 2.83 -2.10
CA VAL A 70 9.57 3.08 -2.19
C VAL A 70 9.91 3.90 -3.43
N TYR A 71 9.37 3.56 -4.59
CA TYR A 71 9.60 4.32 -5.82
C TYR A 71 9.05 5.75 -5.70
N ILE A 72 7.82 5.91 -5.22
CA ILE A 72 7.20 7.23 -5.03
C ILE A 72 8.02 8.07 -4.03
N ARG A 73 8.50 7.47 -2.95
CA ARG A 73 9.37 8.14 -1.98
C ARG A 73 10.66 8.66 -2.62
N LEU A 74 11.31 7.88 -3.47
CA LEU A 74 12.51 8.31 -4.19
C LEU A 74 12.19 9.47 -5.13
N ILE A 75 11.10 9.38 -5.90
CA ILE A 75 10.65 10.46 -6.79
C ILE A 75 10.39 11.75 -6.00
N LEU A 76 9.70 11.65 -4.85
CA LEU A 76 9.45 12.80 -3.99
C LEU A 76 10.75 13.42 -3.46
N SER A 77 11.73 12.62 -3.06
CA SER A 77 13.05 13.12 -2.66
C SER A 77 13.74 13.90 -3.78
N GLU A 78 13.75 13.37 -5.01
CA GLU A 78 14.32 14.06 -6.18
C GLU A 78 13.57 15.35 -6.53
N MET A 79 12.28 15.43 -6.24
CA MET A 79 11.46 16.64 -6.39
C MET A 79 11.62 17.66 -5.25
N GLY A 80 12.52 17.43 -4.28
CA GLY A 80 12.72 18.32 -3.13
C GLY A 80 11.70 18.15 -2.00
N HIS A 81 11.00 17.02 -1.97
CA HIS A 81 10.01 16.65 -0.94
C HIS A 81 10.44 15.40 -0.16
N PRO A 82 11.53 15.47 0.64
CA PRO A 82 12.04 14.33 1.38
C PRO A 82 11.00 13.81 2.39
N GLN A 83 10.83 12.49 2.41
CA GLN A 83 9.89 11.82 3.31
C GLN A 83 10.56 11.44 4.65
N PRO A 84 9.84 11.49 5.79
CA PRO A 84 10.36 11.08 7.10
C PRO A 84 10.89 9.64 7.09
N LYS A 85 11.95 9.36 7.85
CA LYS A 85 12.51 8.01 7.96
C LYS A 85 11.51 7.02 8.55
N GLU A 86 10.71 7.49 9.49
CA GLU A 86 9.68 6.70 10.16
C GLU A 86 8.35 7.47 10.15
N HIS A 87 7.31 6.83 9.66
CA HIS A 87 5.92 7.12 9.99
C HIS A 87 5.12 5.82 9.95
N ALA A 88 4.27 5.62 10.97
CA ALA A 88 3.70 4.33 11.32
C ALA A 88 2.77 3.81 10.21
N PHE A 89 3.06 2.60 9.71
CA PHE A 89 2.03 1.80 9.06
C PHE A 89 0.92 1.59 10.09
N SER A 90 -0.17 2.35 10.00
CA SER A 90 -1.37 2.09 10.77
C SER A 90 -2.10 0.94 10.08
N SER A 91 -1.99 -0.26 10.65
CA SER A 91 -2.95 -1.31 10.38
C SER A 91 -4.31 -0.91 10.95
N PRO A 92 -5.43 -1.28 10.32
CA PRO A 92 -6.75 -1.24 10.96
C PRO A 92 -6.81 -2.12 12.22
#